data_AF-A0A4U2YFZ1-F1
#
_entry.id   AF-A0A4U2YFZ1-F1
#
_cell.length_a   1.000
_cell.length_b   1.000
_cell.length_c   1.000
_cell.angle_alpha   90.00
_cell.angle_beta   90.00
_cell.angle_gamma   90.00
#
_symmetry.space_group_name_H-M   'P 1'
#
loop_
_entity.id
_entity.type
_entity.pdbx_description
1 polymer ?
#
loop_
_entity_poly.entity_id
_entity_poly.type
_entity_poly.pdbx_seq_one_letter_code
_entity_poly.pdbx_strand_id
1 'polypeptide(L)'
;MLEKNEKIPLPPPRVKILRYMFIVLAWGFFAFIIVQVSLAGLGLFVNGEHWGMHRTLAQYFALLPVGMLVLSFLGKLPVHLRWICLGLYLMIVAQFLTVIYSSHLGILPALHPVIALFLFWGSLTTVKHAHPLGGK
;
A
#
# COMPACT_ATOMS: atom_id res chain seq x y z
N MET A 1 -13.86 4.43 -47.50
CA MET A 1 -13.34 3.96 -46.21
C MET A 1 -13.77 4.93 -45.13
N LEU A 2 -14.77 4.58 -44.33
CA LEU A 2 -15.22 5.39 -43.18
C LEU A 2 -14.51 4.83 -41.94
N GLU A 3 -13.56 5.58 -41.39
CA GLU A 3 -13.01 5.29 -40.07
C GLU A 3 -14.14 5.34 -39.04
N LYS A 4 -14.53 4.16 -38.56
CA LYS A 4 -15.42 4.03 -37.40
C LYS A 4 -14.64 4.55 -36.20
N ASN A 5 -14.85 5.83 -35.87
CA ASN A 5 -14.38 6.46 -34.64
C ASN A 5 -15.14 5.82 -33.46
N GLU A 6 -14.72 4.61 -33.10
CA GLU A 6 -15.26 3.84 -32.00
C GLU A 6 -14.78 4.48 -30.71
N LYS A 7 -15.52 5.50 -30.25
CA LYS A 7 -15.30 6.13 -28.95
C LYS A 7 -15.32 5.02 -27.90
N ILE A 8 -14.18 4.78 -27.26
CA ILE A 8 -14.05 3.81 -26.18
C ILE A 8 -15.13 4.14 -25.13
N PRO A 9 -16.08 3.23 -24.88
CA PRO A 9 -17.20 3.53 -23.99
C PRO A 9 -16.67 3.85 -22.59
N LEU A 10 -17.15 4.97 -22.03
CA LEU A 10 -16.79 5.38 -20.68
C LEU A 10 -17.15 4.28 -19.68
N PRO A 11 -16.30 4.04 -18.65
CA PRO A 11 -16.59 3.03 -17.65
C PRO A 11 -17.90 3.36 -16.90
N PRO A 12 -18.69 2.34 -16.51
CA PRO A 12 -19.91 2.54 -15.75
C PRO A 12 -19.65 3.35 -14.45
N PRO A 13 -20.61 4.13 -13.94
CA PRO A 13 -20.45 4.95 -12.73
C PRO A 13 -19.89 4.16 -11.53
N ARG A 14 -20.35 2.92 -11.32
CA ARG A 14 -19.83 2.03 -10.26
C ARG A 14 -18.32 1.80 -10.35
N VAL A 15 -17.77 1.65 -11.57
CA VAL A 15 -16.34 1.41 -11.79
C VAL A 15 -15.55 2.67 -11.47
N LYS A 16 -16.09 3.86 -11.79
CA LYS A 16 -15.46 5.14 -11.43
C LYS A 16 -15.38 5.32 -9.91
N ILE A 17 -16.46 5.00 -9.17
CA ILE A 17 -16.48 5.06 -7.70
C ILE A 17 -15.42 4.12 -7.11
N LEU A 18 -15.35 2.88 -7.58
CA LEU A 18 -14.36 1.90 -7.10
C LEU A 18 -12.92 2.35 -7.36
N ARG A 19 -12.65 2.98 -8.51
CA ARG A 19 -11.34 3.58 -8.84
C ARG A 19 -11.01 4.74 -7.90
N TYR A 20 -11.97 5.60 -7.60
CA TYR A 20 -11.79 6.70 -6.67
C TYR A 20 -11.50 6.19 -5.25
N MET A 21 -12.26 5.20 -4.77
CA MET A 21 -11.99 4.55 -3.48
C MET A 21 -10.58 3.95 -3.43
N PHE A 22 -10.13 3.31 -4.51
CA PHE A 22 -8.76 2.80 -4.61
C PHE A 22 -7.71 3.92 -4.50
N ILE A 23 -7.92 5.06 -5.17
CA ILE A 23 -7.01 6.23 -5.10
C ILE A 23 -6.94 6.77 -3.66
N VAL A 24 -8.08 6.92 -3.00
CA VAL A 24 -8.15 7.38 -1.60
C VAL A 24 -7.39 6.41 -0.68
N LEU A 25 -7.61 5.10 -0.82
CA LEU A 25 -6.87 4.11 -0.04
C LEU A 25 -5.37 4.11 -0.36
N ALA A 26 -4.96 4.28 -1.62
CA ALA A 26 -3.55 4.35 -2.00
C ALA A 26 -2.84 5.53 -1.33
N TRP A 27 -3.47 6.71 -1.32
CA TRP A 27 -2.95 7.88 -0.61
C TRP A 27 -2.94 7.67 0.90
N GLY A 28 -4.03 7.13 1.46
CA GLY A 28 -4.12 6.80 2.88
C GLY A 28 -3.03 5.82 3.32
N PHE A 29 -2.74 4.80 2.51
CA PHE A 29 -1.67 3.84 2.75
C PHE A 29 -0.29 4.50 2.70
N PHE A 30 -0.04 5.34 1.70
CA PHE A 30 1.23 6.05 1.57
C PHE A 30 1.49 6.98 2.78
N ALA A 31 0.50 7.78 3.18
CA ALA A 31 0.57 8.60 4.37
C ALA A 31 0.78 7.77 5.64
N PHE A 32 0.10 6.62 5.74
CA PHE A 32 0.26 5.69 6.84
C PHE A 32 1.70 5.15 6.97
N ILE A 33 2.35 4.79 5.86
CA ILE A 33 3.76 4.35 5.89
C ILE A 33 4.69 5.45 6.40
N ILE A 34 4.47 6.70 5.99
CA ILE A 34 5.23 7.85 6.51
C ILE A 34 5.09 7.94 8.03
N VAL A 35 3.85 7.89 8.54
CA VAL A 35 3.59 7.91 9.99
C VAL A 35 4.27 6.75 10.71
N GLN A 36 4.24 5.54 10.15
CA GLN A 36 4.89 4.37 10.75
C GLN A 36 6.41 4.55 10.91
N VAL A 37 7.07 5.05 9.87
CA VAL A 37 8.52 5.33 9.89
C VAL A 37 8.83 6.44 10.88
N SER A 38 8.01 7.50 10.94
CA SER A 38 8.15 8.57 11.93
C SER A 38 8.00 8.06 13.36
N LEU A 39 7.02 7.19 13.64
CA LEU A 39 6.82 6.61 14.98
C LEU A 39 7.99 5.71 15.41
N ALA A 40 8.56 4.93 14.48
CA ALA A 40 9.78 4.18 14.75
C ALA A 40 10.96 5.12 15.09
N GLY A 41 11.11 6.22 14.35
CA GLY A 41 12.10 7.25 14.65
C GLY A 41 11.90 7.89 16.03
N LEU A 42 10.66 8.23 16.40
CA LEU A 42 10.34 8.73 17.74
C LEU A 42 10.65 7.70 18.84
N GLY A 43 10.37 6.42 18.58
CA GLY A 43 10.71 5.31 19.48
C GLY A 43 12.22 5.13 19.68
N LEU A 44 13.03 5.40 18.64
CA LEU A 44 14.49 5.32 18.69
C LEU A 44 15.14 6.54 19.35
N PHE A 45 14.70 7.75 18.98
CA PHE A 45 15.45 8.98 19.24
C PHE A 45 14.82 9.90 20.29
N VAL A 46 13.54 9.69 20.65
CA VAL A 46 12.82 10.60 21.57
C VAL A 46 12.39 9.86 22.83
N ASN A 47 11.52 8.86 22.71
CA ASN A 47 11.00 8.10 23.84
C ASN A 47 10.47 6.74 23.35
N GLY A 48 10.92 5.64 23.98
CA GLY A 48 10.53 4.27 23.66
C GLY A 48 9.02 3.97 23.79
N GLU A 49 8.24 4.79 24.49
CA GLU A 49 6.77 4.62 24.56
C GLU A 49 6.08 4.69 23.19
N HIS A 50 6.68 5.41 22.22
CA HIS A 50 6.17 5.49 20.85
C HIS A 50 6.17 4.14 20.12
N TRP A 51 6.95 3.15 20.57
CA TRP A 51 6.88 1.79 20.05
C TRP A 51 5.50 1.15 20.26
N GLY A 52 4.79 1.52 21.33
CA GLY A 52 3.41 1.09 21.55
C GLY A 52 2.51 1.54 20.41
N MET A 53 2.55 2.83 20.09
CA MET A 53 1.74 3.41 19.01
C MET A 53 2.13 2.86 17.63
N HIS A 54 3.44 2.72 17.36
CA HIS A 54 3.96 2.09 16.14
C HIS A 54 3.34 0.69 15.93
N ARG A 55 3.43 -0.18 16.94
CA ARG A 55 2.88 -1.56 16.90
C ARG A 55 1.36 -1.59 16.71
N THR A 56 0.63 -0.83 17.51
CA THR A 56 -0.83 -0.83 17.47
C THR A 56 -1.36 -0.33 16.13
N LEU A 57 -0.79 0.77 15.60
CA LEU A 57 -1.18 1.27 14.29
C LEU A 57 -0.79 0.30 13.16
N ALA A 58 0.35 -0.39 13.25
CA ALA A 58 0.73 -1.41 12.27
C ALA A 58 -0.33 -2.52 12.15
N GLN A 59 -0.88 -2.97 13.28
CA GLN A 59 -1.93 -4.00 13.32
C GLN A 59 -3.24 -3.53 12.67
N TYR A 60 -3.70 -2.32 12.96
CA TYR A 60 -4.97 -1.81 12.41
C TYR A 60 -4.95 -1.64 10.89
N PHE A 61 -3.80 -1.28 10.32
CA PHE A 61 -3.69 -0.94 8.90
C PHE A 61 -3.03 -2.04 8.04
N ALA A 62 -2.68 -3.18 8.64
CA ALA A 62 -2.03 -4.30 7.95
C ALA A 62 -2.86 -4.84 6.76
N LEU A 63 -4.19 -4.77 6.86
CA LEU A 63 -5.11 -5.28 5.84
C LEU A 63 -5.46 -4.26 4.74
N LEU A 64 -4.97 -3.03 4.84
CA LEU A 64 -5.34 -1.99 3.88
C LEU A 64 -4.92 -2.32 2.43
N PRO A 65 -3.73 -2.89 2.15
CA PRO A 65 -3.39 -3.38 0.81
C PRO A 65 -4.27 -4.51 0.29
N VAL A 66 -4.90 -5.30 1.18
CA VAL A 66 -5.89 -6.33 0.77
C VAL A 66 -7.15 -5.65 0.25
N GLY A 67 -7.64 -4.61 0.94
CA GLY A 67 -8.75 -3.79 0.46
C GLY A 67 -8.45 -3.16 -0.90
N MET A 68 -7.24 -2.62 -1.06
CA MET A 68 -6.77 -2.10 -2.35
C MET A 68 -6.74 -3.20 -3.43
N LEU A 69 -6.22 -4.39 -3.11
CA LEU A 69 -6.19 -5.53 -4.03
C LEU A 69 -7.60 -5.91 -4.48
N VAL A 70 -8.57 -6.02 -3.57
CA VAL A 70 -9.98 -6.31 -3.92
C VAL A 70 -10.55 -5.23 -4.84
N LEU A 71 -10.38 -3.95 -4.48
CA LEU A 71 -10.82 -2.83 -5.33
C LEU A 71 -10.16 -2.84 -6.71
N SER A 72 -8.93 -3.36 -6.83
CA SER A 72 -8.23 -3.45 -8.11
C SER A 72 -8.90 -4.43 -9.09
N PHE A 73 -9.52 -5.50 -8.59
CA PHE A 73 -10.33 -6.40 -9.39
C PHE A 73 -11.68 -5.78 -9.74
N LEU A 74 -12.40 -5.26 -8.74
CA LEU A 74 -13.74 -4.70 -8.91
C LEU A 74 -13.75 -3.44 -9.81
N GLY A 75 -12.74 -2.57 -9.65
CA GLY A 75 -12.53 -1.34 -10.42
C GLY A 75 -11.93 -1.56 -11.80
N LYS A 76 -11.73 -2.83 -12.21
CA LYS A 76 -11.10 -3.22 -13.49
C LYS A 76 -9.78 -2.48 -13.72
N LEU A 77 -8.92 -2.48 -12.71
CA LEU A 77 -7.60 -1.86 -12.77
C LEU A 77 -6.63 -2.71 -13.59
N PRO A 78 -5.58 -2.08 -14.16
CA PRO A 78 -4.49 -2.80 -14.83
C PRO A 78 -3.87 -3.88 -13.94
N VAL A 79 -3.45 -4.99 -14.55
CA VAL A 79 -2.89 -6.15 -13.85
C VAL A 79 -1.66 -5.78 -13.00
N HIS A 80 -0.82 -4.85 -13.47
CA HIS A 80 0.36 -4.42 -12.70
C HIS A 80 0.01 -3.83 -11.33
N LEU A 81 -1.10 -3.08 -11.19
CA LEU A 81 -1.53 -2.54 -9.89
C LEU A 81 -1.93 -3.65 -8.92
N ARG A 82 -2.45 -4.78 -9.43
CA ARG A 82 -2.81 -5.93 -8.61
C ARG A 82 -1.56 -6.59 -8.03
N TRP A 83 -0.53 -6.78 -8.86
CA TRP A 83 0.77 -7.30 -8.42
C TRP A 83 1.45 -6.38 -7.41
N ILE A 84 1.36 -5.06 -7.60
CA ILE A 84 1.86 -4.10 -6.61
C ILE A 84 1.11 -4.25 -5.28
N CYS A 85 -0.23 -4.28 -5.28
CA CYS A 85 -1.00 -4.44 -4.04
C CYS A 85 -0.70 -5.76 -3.33
N LEU A 86 -0.57 -6.86 -4.08
CA LEU A 86 -0.16 -8.15 -3.53
C LEU A 86 1.25 -8.07 -2.93
N GLY A 87 2.21 -7.48 -3.66
CA GLY A 87 3.57 -7.28 -3.18
C GLY A 87 3.63 -6.47 -1.89
N LEU A 88 2.86 -5.38 -1.81
CA LEU A 88 2.74 -4.56 -0.59
C LEU A 88 2.21 -5.39 0.59
N TYR A 89 1.18 -6.21 0.38
CA TYR A 89 0.65 -7.07 1.43
C TYR A 89 1.68 -8.11 1.90
N LEU A 90 2.37 -8.77 0.96
CA LEU A 90 3.42 -9.75 1.30
C LEU A 90 4.59 -9.10 2.05
N MET A 91 4.95 -7.87 1.70
CA MET A 91 5.96 -7.10 2.44
C MET A 91 5.49 -6.75 3.85
N ILE A 92 4.21 -6.43 4.07
CA ILE A 92 3.66 -6.27 5.42
C ILE A 92 3.78 -7.57 6.21
N VAL A 93 3.42 -8.71 5.62
CA VAL A 93 3.60 -10.01 6.27
C VAL A 93 5.07 -10.22 6.65
N ALA A 94 6.01 -9.92 5.75
CA ALA A 94 7.43 -9.97 6.04
C ALA A 94 7.85 -9.03 7.19
N GLN A 95 7.27 -7.82 7.30
CA GLN A 95 7.50 -6.93 8.44
C GLN A 95 7.08 -7.54 9.77
N PHE A 96 5.92 -8.21 9.82
CA PHE A 96 5.51 -8.90 11.03
C PHE A 96 6.42 -10.08 11.36
N LEU A 97 6.82 -10.86 10.36
CA LEU A 97 7.71 -12.01 10.56
C LEU A 97 9.08 -11.60 11.12
N THR A 98 9.67 -10.51 10.60
CA THR A 98 10.97 -10.01 11.09
C THR A 98 10.96 -9.62 12.56
N VAL A 99 9.81 -9.15 13.07
CA VAL A 99 9.68 -8.76 14.48
C VAL A 99 9.27 -9.94 15.37
N ILE A 100 8.23 -10.68 14.98
CA ILE A 100 7.67 -11.79 15.77
C ILE A 100 8.71 -12.90 15.99
N TYR A 101 9.49 -13.23 14.96
CA TYR A 101 10.50 -14.27 15.02
C TYR A 101 11.92 -13.71 15.18
N SER A 102 12.05 -12.49 15.69
CA SER A 102 13.35 -11.80 15.76
C SER A 102 14.42 -12.59 16.50
N SER A 103 14.06 -13.29 17.59
CA SER A 103 14.95 -14.17 18.36
C SER A 103 15.39 -15.44 17.61
N HIS A 104 14.66 -15.86 16.58
CA HIS A 104 14.90 -17.11 15.85
C HIS A 104 15.57 -16.93 14.50
N LEU A 105 15.61 -15.69 14.00
CA LEU A 105 16.05 -15.38 12.63
C LEU A 105 17.45 -14.76 12.55
N GLY A 106 18.18 -14.69 13.67
CA GLY A 106 19.54 -14.17 13.73
C GLY A 106 19.62 -12.71 13.25
N ILE A 107 20.35 -12.46 12.15
CA ILE A 107 20.52 -11.11 11.57
C ILE A 107 19.36 -10.68 10.66
N LEU A 108 18.49 -11.59 10.22
CA LEU A 108 17.41 -11.26 9.27
C LEU A 108 16.43 -10.17 9.74
N PRO A 109 16.15 -9.96 11.05
CA PRO A 109 15.36 -8.82 11.51
C PRO A 109 15.91 -7.46 11.10
N ALA A 110 17.22 -7.37 10.80
CA ALA A 110 17.83 -6.16 10.23
C ALA A 110 17.24 -5.76 8.87
N LEU A 111 16.53 -6.67 8.19
CA LEU A 111 15.79 -6.37 6.95
C LEU A 111 14.52 -5.55 7.20
N HIS A 112 14.02 -5.47 8.43
CA HIS A 112 12.80 -4.72 8.76
C HIS A 112 12.81 -3.27 8.21
N PRO A 113 13.83 -2.44 8.49
CA PRO A 113 13.92 -1.10 7.88
C PRO A 113 14.05 -1.12 6.35
N VAL A 114 14.73 -2.11 5.77
CA VAL A 114 14.87 -2.24 4.31
C VAL A 114 13.51 -2.53 3.66
N ILE A 115 12.71 -3.44 4.24
CA ILE A 115 11.35 -3.73 3.79
C ILE A 115 10.45 -2.50 3.94
N ALA A 116 10.64 -1.68 4.98
CA ALA A 116 9.90 -0.44 5.16
C ALA A 116 10.17 0.56 4.01
N LEU A 117 11.41 0.66 3.55
CA LEU A 117 11.77 1.50 2.39
C LEU A 117 11.12 0.99 1.10
N PHE A 118 11.07 -0.33 0.90
CA PHE A 118 10.35 -0.90 -0.24
C PHE A 118 8.83 -0.69 -0.16
N LEU A 119 8.24 -0.78 1.04
CA LEU A 119 6.83 -0.44 1.26
C LEU A 119 6.55 1.04 0.95
N PHE A 120 7.43 1.95 1.37
CA PHE A 120 7.34 3.37 1.04
C PHE A 120 7.42 3.60 -0.47
N TRP A 121 8.41 2.99 -1.13
CA TRP A 121 8.58 3.11 -2.58
C TRP A 121 7.39 2.53 -3.36
N GLY A 122 6.93 1.35 -2.96
CA GLY A 122 5.78 0.67 -3.58
C GLY A 122 4.46 1.43 -3.39
N SER A 123 4.23 2.02 -2.21
CA SER A 123 3.05 2.84 -1.95
C SER A 123 3.08 4.15 -2.76
N LEU A 124 4.22 4.83 -2.84
CA LEU A 124 4.41 5.99 -3.73
C LEU A 124 4.18 5.61 -5.20
N THR A 125 4.71 4.47 -5.62
CA THR A 125 4.51 3.94 -6.99
C THR A 125 3.03 3.67 -7.26
N THR A 126 2.32 3.11 -6.29
CA THR A 126 0.87 2.87 -6.39
C THR A 126 0.11 4.17 -6.58
N VAL A 127 0.40 5.20 -5.79
CA VAL A 127 -0.21 6.53 -5.92
C VAL A 127 0.01 7.12 -7.32
N LYS A 128 1.25 7.08 -7.82
CA LYS A 128 1.61 7.59 -9.16
C LYS A 128 0.85 6.89 -10.28
N HIS A 129 0.69 5.58 -10.21
CA HIS A 129 -0.04 4.78 -11.20
C HIS A 129 -1.56 4.84 -11.02
N ALA A 130 -2.04 5.17 -9.82
CA ALA A 130 -3.45 5.30 -9.52
C ALA A 130 -4.03 6.66 -9.95
N HIS A 131 -3.24 7.73 -9.88
CA HIS A 131 -3.70 9.09 -10.21
C HIS A 131 -4.40 9.21 -11.59
N PRO A 132 -3.89 8.60 -12.68
CA PRO A 132 -4.55 8.66 -13.99
C PRO A 132 -5.91 7.95 -14.06
N LEU A 133 -6.26 7.10 -13.07
CA LEU A 133 -7.52 6.35 -13.05
C LEU A 133 -8.74 7.22 -12.69
N GLY A 134 -8.50 8.38 -12.07
CA GLY A 134 -9.53 9.29 -11.56
C GLY A 134 -10.23 10.15 -12.62
N GLY A 135 -9.69 10.22 -13.84
CA GLY A 135 -10.34 10.94 -14.93
C GLY A 135 -9.40 11.30 -16.09
N LYS A 136 -9.51 10.52 -17.17
CA LYS A 136 -9.77 11.07 -18.52
C LYS A 136 -11.14 10.56 -18.94
#